data_AF-A0A0D9NL17-F1
#
_entry.id   AF-A0A0D9NL17-F1
#
_cell.length_a   1.000
_cell.length_b   1.000
_cell.length_c   1.000
_cell.angle_alpha   90.00
_cell.angle_beta   90.00
_cell.angle_gamma   90.00
#
_symmetry.space_group_name_H-M   'P 1'
#
loop_
_entity.id
_entity.type
_entity.pdbx_description
1 polymer ?
#
loop_
_entity_poly.entity_id
_entity_poly.type
_entity_poly.pdbx_seq_one_letter_code
_entity_poly.pdbx_strand_id
1 'polypeptide(L)'
;MSTLNPITVWVHPHGPNPFKVLIVLEELGLAYDKVTLLSFTHVFVNGKLIEALEITIENPKEASFLALNPNGRLPTIKDPNNSDLILWESGAIVEYIVDTYDKDNKLTLPGNADQWHLKQYLHF
;
A
#
# COMPACT_ATOMS: atom_id res chain seq x y z
N MET A 1 2.60 -10.92 -22.83
CA MET A 1 2.53 -10.92 -21.36
C MET A 1 1.17 -10.38 -20.98
N SER A 2 0.42 -11.05 -20.12
CA SER A 2 -0.80 -10.46 -19.55
C SER A 2 -0.38 -9.23 -18.73
N THR A 3 -0.96 -8.07 -19.05
CA THR A 3 -0.74 -6.85 -18.28
C THR A 3 -1.36 -7.03 -16.90
N LEU A 4 -0.56 -6.87 -15.85
CA LEU A 4 -1.06 -6.88 -14.47
C LEU A 4 -2.10 -5.76 -14.30
N ASN A 5 -3.17 -6.06 -13.58
CA ASN A 5 -4.14 -5.07 -13.15
C ASN A 5 -3.57 -4.26 -11.98
N PRO A 6 -3.92 -2.96 -11.85
CA PRO A 6 -3.47 -2.14 -10.72
C PRO A 6 -3.88 -2.73 -9.37
N ILE A 7 -2.96 -2.71 -8.41
CA ILE A 7 -3.23 -3.07 -7.01
C ILE A 7 -3.95 -1.90 -6.33
N THR A 8 -5.03 -2.13 -5.59
CA THR A 8 -5.65 -1.07 -4.79
C THR A 8 -4.92 -0.95 -3.46
N VAL A 9 -4.57 0.28 -3.06
CA VAL A 9 -3.89 0.56 -1.79
C VAL A 9 -4.69 1.59 -1.01
N TRP A 10 -5.20 1.20 0.17
CA TRP A 10 -5.80 2.14 1.11
C TRP A 10 -4.70 2.81 1.93
N VAL A 11 -4.65 4.14 1.87
CA VAL A 11 -3.57 4.95 2.44
C VAL A 11 -4.11 6.08 3.31
N HIS A 12 -3.27 6.55 4.24
CA HIS A 12 -3.43 7.84 4.91
C HIS A 12 -2.29 8.76 4.45
N PRO A 13 -2.56 10.01 4.05
CA PRO A 13 -1.55 10.85 3.38
C PRO A 13 -0.39 11.27 4.29
N HIS A 14 -0.55 11.12 5.61
CA HIS A 14 0.48 11.50 6.59
C HIS A 14 1.07 10.31 7.37
N GLY A 15 0.54 9.09 7.19
CA GLY A 15 0.98 7.93 7.96
C GLY A 15 2.24 7.31 7.35
N PRO A 16 3.29 6.96 8.11
CA PRO A 16 4.53 6.43 7.55
C PRO A 16 4.37 5.00 6.98
N ASN A 17 3.48 4.20 7.55
CA ASN A 17 3.31 2.79 7.17
C ASN A 17 2.82 2.60 5.72
N PRO A 18 1.83 3.36 5.22
CA PRO A 18 1.46 3.34 3.80
C PRO A 18 2.61 3.64 2.84
N PHE A 19 3.45 4.65 3.13
CA PHE A 19 4.55 5.03 2.23
C PHE A 19 5.58 3.92 2.06
N LYS A 20 5.81 3.07 3.07
CA LYS A 20 6.65 1.87 2.93
C LYS A 20 6.17 0.97 1.79
N VAL A 21 4.86 0.72 1.71
CA VAL A 21 4.25 -0.11 0.65
C VAL A 21 4.34 0.59 -0.71
N LEU A 22 4.05 1.90 -0.75
CA LEU A 22 4.12 2.68 -1.98
C LEU A 22 5.52 2.67 -2.59
N ILE A 23 6.57 2.85 -1.77
CA ILE A 23 7.96 2.80 -2.23
C ILE A 23 8.25 1.44 -2.91
N VAL A 24 7.86 0.33 -2.29
CA VAL A 24 8.11 -1.01 -2.86
C VAL A 24 7.35 -1.22 -4.18
N LEU A 25 6.12 -0.73 -4.29
CA LEU A 25 5.35 -0.78 -5.55
C LEU A 25 6.04 0.03 -6.67
N GLU A 26 6.51 1.24 -6.36
CA GLU A 26 7.23 2.11 -7.31
C GLU A 26 8.56 1.49 -7.76
N GLU A 27 9.38 0.98 -6.83
CA GLU A 27 10.67 0.35 -7.13
C GLU A 27 10.53 -0.90 -8.03
N LEU A 28 9.41 -1.62 -7.91
CA LEU A 28 9.10 -2.77 -8.77
C LEU A 28 8.31 -2.39 -10.03
N GLY A 29 7.95 -1.12 -10.21
CA GLY A 29 7.19 -0.65 -11.37
C GLY A 29 5.77 -1.23 -11.46
N LEU A 30 5.17 -1.57 -10.32
CA LEU A 30 3.82 -2.12 -10.25
C LEU A 30 2.79 -0.99 -10.29
N ALA A 31 1.80 -1.10 -11.18
CA ALA A 31 0.69 -0.16 -11.22
C ALA A 31 -0.20 -0.32 -9.98
N TYR A 32 -0.70 0.80 -9.45
CA TYR A 32 -1.58 0.78 -8.29
C TYR A 32 -2.49 2.02 -8.22
N ASP A 33 -3.66 1.85 -7.63
CA ASP A 33 -4.62 2.92 -7.35
C ASP A 33 -4.62 3.24 -5.84
N LYS A 34 -4.48 4.52 -5.50
CA LYS A 34 -4.56 4.99 -4.11
C LYS A 34 -6.01 5.29 -3.73
N VAL A 35 -6.49 4.67 -2.65
CA VAL A 35 -7.72 5.07 -1.96
C VAL A 35 -7.32 5.78 -0.68
N THR A 36 -7.45 7.11 -0.68
CA THR A 36 -6.99 7.94 0.43
C THR A 36 -8.10 8.12 1.46
N LEU A 37 -7.80 7.79 2.72
CA LEU A 37 -8.59 8.24 3.87
C LEU A 37 -8.23 9.69 4.16
N LEU A 38 -9.20 10.60 3.98
CA LEU A 38 -9.07 12.05 4.15
C LEU A 38 -7.91 12.64 3.33
N SER A 39 -8.15 13.01 2.07
CA SER A 39 -7.18 13.75 1.26
C SER A 39 -7.47 15.24 1.28
N PHE A 40 -6.54 16.06 1.75
CA PHE A 40 -6.60 17.51 1.50
C PHE A 40 -5.86 17.79 0.20
N THR A 41 -6.61 18.12 -0.84
CA THR A 41 -6.08 18.55 -2.13
C THR A 41 -6.11 20.07 -2.20
N HIS A 42 -5.06 20.67 -2.74
CA HIS A 42 -5.07 22.09 -3.05
C HIS A 42 -5.77 22.30 -4.39
N VAL A 43 -6.95 22.95 -4.38
CA VAL A 43 -7.64 23.37 -5.60
C VAL A 43 -7.61 24.88 -5.73
N PHE A 44 -7.51 25.35 -6.96
CA PHE A 44 -7.63 26.76 -7.28
C PHE A 44 -9.11 27.09 -7.54
N VAL A 45 -9.70 27.92 -6.68
CA VAL A 45 -11.06 28.44 -6.85
C VAL A 45 -10.99 29.96 -6.85
N ASN A 46 -11.49 30.60 -7.91
CA ASN A 46 -11.49 32.06 -8.07
C ASN A 46 -10.10 32.71 -7.87
N GLY A 47 -9.04 32.05 -8.36
CA GLY A 47 -7.66 32.56 -8.24
C GLY A 47 -7.01 32.39 -6.86
N LYS A 48 -7.64 31.67 -5.93
CA LYS A 48 -7.11 31.37 -4.60
C LYS A 48 -6.86 29.87 -4.44
N LEU A 49 -5.71 29.52 -3.86
CA LEU A 49 -5.46 28.18 -3.35
C LEU A 49 -6.34 27.93 -2.13
N ILE A 50 -7.20 26.91 -2.20
CA ILE A 50 -7.97 26.41 -1.08
C ILE A 50 -7.70 24.92 -0.89
N GLU A 51 -7.68 24.47 0.35
CA GLU A 51 -7.70 23.04 0.67
C GLU A 51 -9.13 22.53 0.46
N ALA A 52 -9.32 21.64 -0.51
CA ALA A 52 -10.52 20.84 -0.67
C ALA A 52 -10.28 19.46 -0.09
N LEU A 53 -11.21 19.01 0.75
CA LEU A 53 -11.19 17.69 1.32
C LEU A 53 -11.88 16.71 0.37
N GLU A 54 -11.11 15.81 -0.22
CA GLU A 54 -11.62 14.66 -0.97
C GLU A 54 -11.52 13.42 -0.07
N ILE A 55 -12.68 12.91 0.36
CA ILE A 55 -12.76 11.77 1.27
C ILE A 55 -13.33 10.58 0.51
N THR A 56 -12.57 9.49 0.41
CA THR A 56 -13.12 8.21 -0.04
C THR A 56 -13.59 7.35 1.14
N ILE A 57 -12.94 7.44 2.30
CA ILE A 57 -13.37 6.85 3.58
C ILE A 57 -12.96 7.82 4.71
N GLU A 58 -13.87 8.16 5.63
CA GLU A 58 -13.61 9.16 6.69
C GLU A 58 -12.81 8.58 7.87
N ASN A 59 -13.11 7.34 8.26
CA ASN A 59 -12.53 6.73 9.45
C ASN A 59 -12.24 5.23 9.21
N PRO A 60 -10.98 4.76 9.40
CA PRO A 60 -10.64 3.34 9.23
C PRO A 60 -11.25 2.43 10.30
N LYS A 61 -12.00 2.99 11.27
CA LYS A 61 -12.77 2.25 12.28
C LYS A 61 -14.24 2.05 11.88
N GLU A 62 -14.66 2.51 10.71
CA GLU A 62 -16.01 2.25 10.20
C GLU A 62 -16.18 0.81 9.71
N ALA A 63 -17.41 0.29 9.79
CA ALA A 63 -17.73 -1.09 9.45
C ALA A 63 -17.32 -1.47 8.02
N SER A 64 -17.43 -0.53 7.07
CA SER A 64 -17.02 -0.71 5.67
C SER A 64 -15.53 -1.03 5.52
N PHE A 65 -14.66 -0.36 6.28
CA PHE A 65 -13.22 -0.62 6.26
C PHE A 65 -12.82 -1.78 7.17
N LEU A 66 -13.50 -1.94 8.32
CA LEU A 66 -13.26 -3.07 9.23
C LEU A 66 -13.53 -4.43 8.58
N ALA A 67 -14.45 -4.49 7.60
CA ALA A 67 -14.67 -5.68 6.78
C ALA A 67 -13.44 -6.07 5.93
N LEU A 68 -12.57 -5.11 5.58
CA LEU A 68 -11.31 -5.35 4.86
C LEU A 68 -10.16 -5.63 5.83
N ASN A 69 -10.08 -4.82 6.90
CA ASN A 69 -9.02 -4.92 7.90
C ASN A 69 -9.62 -4.74 9.31
N PRO A 70 -9.77 -5.84 10.08
CA PRO A 70 -10.37 -5.78 11.41
C PRO A 70 -9.51 -4.99 12.43
N ASN A 71 -8.21 -4.78 12.18
CA ASN A 71 -7.38 -3.89 12.98
C ASN A 71 -7.80 -2.42 12.82
N GLY A 72 -8.45 -2.07 11.69
CA GLY A 72 -8.89 -0.71 11.39
C GLY A 72 -7.73 0.28 11.38
N ARG A 73 -6.62 -0.13 10.75
CA ARG A 73 -5.39 0.67 10.56
C ARG A 73 -4.96 0.57 9.10
N LEU A 74 -4.01 1.41 8.71
CA LEU A 74 -3.51 1.47 7.34
C LEU A 74 -2.00 1.15 7.31
N PRO A 75 -1.49 0.61 6.19
CA PRO A 75 -2.20 0.34 4.95
C PRO A 75 -2.97 -0.99 4.93
N THR A 76 -3.85 -1.11 3.93
CA THR A 76 -4.45 -2.36 3.44
C THR A 76 -4.29 -2.37 1.93
N ILE A 77 -4.06 -3.52 1.30
CA ILE A 77 -4.07 -3.68 -0.15
C ILE A 77 -5.18 -4.64 -0.60
N LYS A 78 -5.58 -4.51 -1.87
CA LYS A 78 -6.31 -5.52 -2.61
C LYS A 78 -5.59 -5.79 -3.92
N ASP A 79 -5.23 -7.04 -4.14
CA ASP A 79 -4.52 -7.48 -5.33
C ASP A 79 -5.42 -8.30 -6.26
N PRO A 80 -5.91 -7.71 -7.36
CA PRO A 80 -6.78 -8.41 -8.32
C PRO A 80 -6.03 -9.49 -9.12
N ASN A 81 -4.70 -9.50 -9.11
CA ASN A 81 -3.90 -10.47 -9.87
C ASN A 81 -3.73 -11.79 -9.09
N ASN A 82 -4.12 -11.83 -7.82
CA ASN A 82 -3.98 -12.98 -6.95
C ASN A 82 -5.30 -13.28 -6.22
N SER A 83 -6.32 -13.65 -7.00
CA SER A 83 -7.65 -14.04 -6.48
C SER A 83 -8.29 -12.99 -5.58
N ASP A 84 -8.15 -11.70 -5.93
CA ASP A 84 -8.67 -10.57 -5.16
C ASP A 84 -8.18 -10.54 -3.70
N LEU A 85 -6.94 -10.99 -3.45
CA LEU A 85 -6.35 -11.04 -2.11
C LEU A 85 -6.44 -9.68 -1.40
N ILE A 86 -7.02 -9.66 -0.21
CA ILE A 86 -7.00 -8.50 0.69
C ILE A 86 -5.99 -8.79 1.80
N LEU A 87 -5.03 -7.89 1.99
CA LEU A 87 -3.94 -8.04 2.95
C LEU A 87 -3.65 -6.74 3.69
N TRP A 88 -3.35 -6.83 4.98
CA TRP A 88 -3.00 -5.73 5.87
C TRP A 88 -1.76 -6.09 6.71
N GLU A 89 -1.27 -5.14 7.53
CA GLU A 89 0.11 -5.09 8.08
C GLU A 89 1.16 -4.73 7.02
N SER A 90 1.78 -3.55 7.15
CA SER A 90 2.71 -3.05 6.12
C SER A 90 3.93 -3.94 5.90
N GLY A 91 4.43 -4.62 6.95
CA GLY A 91 5.52 -5.59 6.81
C GLY A 91 5.12 -6.81 5.99
N ALA A 92 3.96 -7.40 6.29
CA ALA A 92 3.43 -8.55 5.55
C ALA A 92 3.12 -8.19 4.10
N ILE A 93 2.57 -6.99 3.86
CA ILE A 93 2.33 -6.48 2.50
C ILE A 93 3.64 -6.38 1.70
N VAL A 94 4.70 -5.83 2.30
CA VAL A 94 6.00 -5.72 1.62
C VAL A 94 6.57 -7.09 1.28
N GLU A 95 6.57 -8.02 2.24
CA GLU A 95 7.03 -9.39 1.97
C GLU A 95 6.22 -10.06 0.85
N TYR A 96 4.89 -9.91 0.88
CA TYR A 96 4.01 -10.43 -0.15
C TYR A 96 4.33 -9.86 -1.55
N ILE A 97 4.45 -8.54 -1.67
CA ILE A 97 4.72 -7.88 -2.96
C ILE A 97 6.07 -8.36 -3.52
N VAL A 98 7.10 -8.39 -2.68
CA VAL A 98 8.44 -8.82 -3.07
C VAL A 98 8.44 -10.28 -3.52
N ASP A 99 7.89 -11.20 -2.73
CA ASP A 99 7.83 -12.63 -3.08
C ASP A 99 7.02 -12.88 -4.37
N THR A 100 5.92 -12.15 -4.53
CA THR A 100 4.98 -12.33 -5.65
C THR A 100 5.49 -11.69 -6.94
N TYR A 101 6.17 -10.55 -6.88
CA TYR A 101 6.44 -9.72 -8.06
C TYR A 101 7.93 -9.40 -8.32
N ASP A 102 8.82 -9.48 -7.33
CA ASP A 102 10.25 -9.20 -7.51
C ASP A 102 11.01 -10.41 -8.08
N LYS A 103 10.71 -10.78 -9.33
CA LYS A 103 11.29 -11.98 -9.98
C LYS A 103 12.79 -11.88 -10.27
N ASP A 104 13.33 -10.66 -10.25
CA ASP A 104 14.74 -10.40 -10.49
C ASP A 104 15.55 -10.25 -9.19
N ASN A 105 14.92 -10.38 -8.03
CA ASN A 105 15.51 -10.15 -6.71
C ASN A 105 16.16 -8.76 -6.56
N LYS A 106 15.49 -7.70 -7.02
CA LYS A 106 15.96 -6.32 -6.91
C LYS A 106 15.94 -5.81 -5.47
N LEU A 107 14.96 -6.25 -4.68
CA LEU A 107 14.68 -5.77 -3.33
C LEU A 107 14.81 -6.88 -2.27
N THR A 108 15.22 -8.08 -2.66
CA THR A 108 15.36 -9.23 -1.76
C THR A 108 16.65 -10.00 -2.00
N LEU A 109 16.98 -10.85 -1.04
CA LEU A 109 18.11 -11.77 -1.10
C LEU A 109 17.59 -13.21 -1.23
N PRO A 110 18.26 -14.08 -2.00
CA PRO A 110 17.87 -15.48 -2.15
C PRO A 110 17.96 -16.20 -0.79
N GLY A 111 17.21 -17.30 -0.64
CA GLY A 111 16.90 -17.96 0.64
C GLY A 111 18.04 -18.67 1.40
N ASN A 112 19.17 -18.00 1.53
CA ASN A 112 20.28 -18.34 2.41
C ASN A 112 20.14 -17.60 3.76
N ALA A 113 21.20 -17.60 4.57
CA ALA A 113 21.21 -16.90 5.87
C ALA A 113 20.95 -15.38 5.76
N ASP A 114 21.32 -14.75 4.65
CA ASP A 114 21.18 -13.31 4.44
C ASP A 114 19.71 -12.88 4.34
N GLN A 115 18.82 -13.75 3.81
CA GLN A 115 17.39 -13.49 3.81
C GLN A 115 16.84 -13.29 5.24
N TRP A 116 17.37 -14.02 6.22
CA TRP A 116 16.94 -13.89 7.61
C TRP A 116 17.48 -12.61 8.26
N HIS A 117 18.69 -12.18 7.89
CA HIS A 117 19.19 -10.88 8.31
C HIS A 117 18.35 -9.73 7.72
N LEU A 118 17.96 -9.81 6.45
CA LEU A 118 17.03 -8.85 5.86
C LEU A 118 15.70 -8.80 6.62
N LYS A 119 15.11 -9.96 6.91
CA LYS A 119 13.86 -10.05 7.69
C LYS A 119 14.01 -9.53 9.12
N GLN A 120 15.17 -9.74 9.75
CA GLN A 120 15.45 -9.17 11.07
C GLN A 120 15.32 -7.64 11.06
N TYR A 121 15.90 -6.96 10.06
CA TYR A 121 15.78 -5.51 9.94
C TYR A 121 14.38 -5.04 9.53
N LEU A 122 13.61 -5.87 8.83
CA LEU A 122 12.21 -5.58 8.54
C LEU A 122 11.34 -5.57 9.81
N HIS A 123 11.67 -6.43 10.78
CA HIS A 123 10.92 -6.60 12.03
C HIS A 123 11.47 -5.78 13.21
N PHE A 124 12.65 -5.16 13.09
CA PHE A 124 13.26 -4.27 14.09
C PHE A 124 12.58 -2.89 14.09
#